data_AF-A0A1A8B457-F1
#
_entry.id   AF-A0A1A8B457-F1
#
_cell.length_a   1.000
_cell.length_b   1.000
_cell.length_c   1.000
_cell.angle_alpha   90.00
_cell.angle_beta   90.00
_cell.angle_gamma   90.00
#
_symmetry.space_group_name_H-M   'P 1'
#
loop_
_entity.id
_entity.type
_entity.pdbx_description
1 polymer ?
#
loop_
_entity_poly.entity_id
_entity_poly.type
_entity_poly.pdbx_seq_one_letter_code
_entity_poly.pdbx_strand_id
1 'polypeptide(L)'
;MQLKQSTCEAVMILRSRFLDARRKRRNFNKQATEILNEYFYSHLSNPYPSEEAKEELAKKCAITVAQVSNWFGNKRIRYKKNIGKFQEEANMYAARTAVNAANASSHGSQANSPSTPNSAGSAGSFNMSNSGDLFMSVQSLNGDSYQGAQVGANVQSQVDTLRHVISQTGGYSEGLTANQMYSPQGIN
;
A
#
# COMPACT_ATOMS: atom_id res chain seq x y z
N MET A 1 39.29 6.16 -35.49
CA MET A 1 39.61 5.70 -34.12
C MET A 1 39.04 6.64 -33.05
N GLN A 2 39.17 7.98 -33.19
CA GLN A 2 38.63 8.98 -32.23
C GLN A 2 37.12 8.87 -31.94
N LEU A 3 36.29 8.64 -32.97
CA LEU A 3 34.83 8.70 -32.82
C LEU A 3 34.29 7.61 -31.89
N LYS A 4 34.76 6.36 -32.05
CA LYS A 4 34.35 5.24 -31.19
C LYS A 4 34.71 5.47 -29.72
N GLN A 5 35.87 6.08 -29.47
CA GLN A 5 36.31 6.43 -28.12
C GLN A 5 35.43 7.52 -27.50
N SER A 6 35.17 8.60 -28.24
CA SER A 6 34.34 9.72 -27.78
C SER A 6 32.89 9.31 -27.52
N THR A 7 32.30 8.47 -28.39
CA THR A 7 30.95 7.95 -28.17
C THR A 7 30.89 7.07 -26.92
N CYS A 8 31.88 6.19 -26.72
CA CYS A 8 31.96 5.35 -25.52
C CYS A 8 32.07 6.20 -24.25
N GLU A 9 32.93 7.22 -24.27
CA GLU A 9 33.09 8.16 -23.16
C GLU A 9 31.79 8.91 -22.84
N ALA A 10 31.10 9.42 -23.86
CA ALA A 10 29.81 10.08 -23.68
C ALA A 10 28.74 9.14 -23.09
N VAL A 11 28.71 7.88 -23.54
CA VAL A 11 27.81 6.85 -22.99
C VAL A 11 28.14 6.55 -21.53
N MET A 12 29.42 6.41 -21.19
CA MET A 12 29.85 6.16 -19.81
C MET A 12 29.56 7.35 -18.89
N ILE A 13 29.74 8.58 -19.37
CA ILE A 13 29.37 9.80 -18.64
C ILE A 13 27.86 9.84 -18.41
N LEU A 14 27.05 9.58 -19.43
CA LEU A 14 25.59 9.58 -19.31
C LEU A 14 25.12 8.49 -18.33
N ARG A 15 25.71 7.29 -18.43
CA ARG A 15 25.44 6.17 -17.53
C ARG A 15 25.81 6.51 -16.09
N SER A 16 26.97 7.14 -15.86
CA SER A 16 27.38 7.60 -14.52
C SER A 16 26.38 8.60 -13.97
N ARG A 17 26.07 9.66 -14.73
CA ARG A 17 25.10 10.71 -14.32
C ARG A 17 23.74 10.12 -13.96
N PHE A 18 23.25 9.17 -14.75
CA PHE A 18 21.98 8.49 -14.48
C PHE A 18 22.04 7.62 -13.21
N LEU A 19 23.12 6.86 -13.04
CA LEU A 19 23.33 6.03 -11.85
C LEU A 19 23.53 6.88 -10.58
N ASP A 20 24.19 8.02 -10.68
CA ASP A 20 24.37 8.98 -9.57
C ASP A 20 23.03 9.59 -9.15
N ALA A 21 22.20 10.01 -10.11
CA ALA A 21 20.85 10.48 -9.85
C ALA A 21 19.98 9.40 -9.19
N ARG A 22 20.14 8.14 -9.62
CA ARG A 22 19.46 6.99 -9.00
C ARG A 22 19.93 6.73 -7.57
N ARG A 23 21.25 6.77 -7.33
CA ARG A 23 21.85 6.59 -5.99
C ARG A 23 21.46 7.71 -5.02
N LYS A 24 21.20 8.92 -5.50
CA LYS A 24 20.72 10.05 -4.68
C LYS A 24 19.29 9.88 -4.18
N ARG A 25 18.53 8.91 -4.70
CA ARG A 25 17.15 8.65 -4.28
C ARG A 25 17.14 8.04 -2.87
N ARG A 26 16.86 8.87 -1.86
CA ARG A 26 16.65 8.42 -0.48
C ARG A 26 15.22 7.92 -0.29
N ASN A 27 15.08 6.84 0.47
CA ASN A 27 13.79 6.44 1.01
C ASN A 27 13.29 7.53 1.97
N PHE A 28 11.97 7.68 2.06
CA PHE A 28 11.39 8.50 3.12
C PHE A 28 11.71 7.87 4.48
N ASN A 29 11.79 8.71 5.51
CA ASN A 29 11.96 8.19 6.86
C ASN A 29 10.71 7.37 7.28
N LYS A 30 10.85 6.59 8.36
CA LYS A 30 9.78 5.70 8.83
C LYS A 30 8.52 6.49 9.22
N GLN A 31 8.69 7.60 9.94
CA GLN A 31 7.61 8.50 10.35
C GLN A 31 6.78 9.05 9.19
N ALA A 32 7.42 9.60 8.16
CA ALA A 32 6.75 10.11 6.97
C ALA A 32 5.98 8.99 6.25
N THR A 33 6.60 7.80 6.15
CA THR A 33 5.93 6.65 5.53
C THR A 33 4.71 6.20 6.33
N GLU A 34 4.79 6.23 7.66
CA GLU A 34 3.70 5.90 8.58
C GLU A 34 2.54 6.89 8.45
N ILE A 35 2.82 8.20 8.45
CA ILE A 35 1.82 9.26 8.26
C ILE A 35 1.11 9.11 6.91
N LEU A 36 1.86 8.86 5.83
CA LEU A 36 1.29 8.68 4.49
C LEU A 36 0.42 7.41 4.40
N ASN A 37 0.86 6.31 5.04
CA ASN A 37 0.07 5.09 5.11
C ASN A 37 -1.20 5.27 5.93
N GLU A 38 -1.12 5.91 7.10
CA GLU A 38 -2.27 6.19 7.95
C GLU A 38 -3.37 6.94 7.19
N TYR A 39 -2.99 8.00 6.47
CA TYR A 39 -3.93 8.71 5.60
C TYR A 39 -4.50 7.81 4.50
N PHE A 40 -3.64 7.06 3.80
CA PHE A 40 -4.08 6.17 2.72
C PHE A 40 -5.09 5.12 3.19
N TYR A 41 -4.82 4.48 4.33
CA TYR A 41 -5.65 3.39 4.85
C TYR A 41 -6.94 3.89 5.50
N SER A 42 -6.93 5.08 6.11
CA SER A 42 -8.16 5.74 6.58
C SER A 42 -9.07 6.21 5.44
N HIS A 43 -8.53 6.38 4.23
CA HIS A 43 -9.27 6.85 3.04
C HIS A 43 -9.27 5.81 1.90
N LEU A 44 -9.34 4.50 2.21
CA LEU A 44 -9.28 3.44 1.19
C LEU A 44 -10.38 3.52 0.13
N SER A 45 -11.56 4.05 0.47
CA SER A 45 -12.66 4.23 -0.48
C SER A 45 -12.34 5.27 -1.55
N ASN A 46 -11.59 6.32 -1.19
CA ASN A 46 -11.18 7.39 -2.08
C ASN A 46 -9.77 7.94 -1.71
N PRO A 47 -8.68 7.22 -2.06
CA PRO A 47 -7.31 7.56 -1.66
C PRO A 47 -6.69 8.64 -2.57
N TYR A 48 -7.39 9.75 -2.71
CA TYR A 48 -7.03 10.92 -3.51
C TYR A 48 -7.07 12.17 -2.61
N PRO A 49 -5.96 12.49 -1.92
CA PRO A 49 -5.92 13.68 -1.07
C PRO A 49 -6.18 14.95 -1.89
N SER A 50 -6.97 15.87 -1.32
CA SER A 50 -7.14 17.22 -1.84
C SER A 50 -5.82 17.99 -1.85
N GLU A 51 -5.77 19.14 -2.51
CA GLU A 51 -4.53 19.92 -2.56
C GLU A 51 -4.08 20.36 -1.17
N GLU A 52 -5.01 20.87 -0.36
CA GLU A 52 -4.77 21.22 1.05
C GLU A 52 -4.25 20.03 1.86
N ALA A 53 -4.87 18.85 1.72
CA ALA A 53 -4.42 17.66 2.43
C ALA A 53 -2.99 17.25 2.02
N LYS A 54 -2.61 17.41 0.75
CA LYS A 54 -1.23 17.16 0.33
C LYS A 54 -0.26 18.17 0.93
N GLU A 55 -0.64 19.45 1.04
CA GLU A 55 0.19 20.47 1.69
C GLU A 55 0.43 20.13 3.16
N GLU A 56 -0.61 19.72 3.89
CA GLU A 56 -0.46 19.27 5.28
C GLU A 56 0.45 18.05 5.40
N LEU A 57 0.24 17.03 4.57
CA LEU A 57 1.06 15.82 4.58
C LEU A 57 2.51 16.13 4.24
N ALA A 58 2.75 17.03 3.28
CA ALA A 58 4.08 17.51 2.92
C ALA A 58 4.78 18.18 4.12
N LYS A 59 4.08 19.07 4.82
CA LYS A 59 4.57 19.74 6.05
C LYS A 59 4.89 18.70 7.14
N LYS A 60 3.94 17.81 7.47
CA LYS A 60 4.09 16.77 8.51
C LYS A 60 5.24 15.80 8.21
N CYS A 61 5.44 15.46 6.94
CA CYS A 61 6.47 14.50 6.51
C CYS A 61 7.82 15.15 6.19
N ALA A 62 7.92 16.48 6.18
CA ALA A 62 9.07 17.24 5.70
C ALA A 62 9.52 16.83 4.28
N ILE A 63 8.56 16.68 3.36
CA ILE A 63 8.78 16.37 1.94
C ILE A 63 8.00 17.35 1.05
N THR A 64 8.22 17.33 -0.26
CA THR A 64 7.51 18.22 -1.18
C THR A 64 6.11 17.69 -1.53
N VAL A 65 5.18 18.58 -1.87
CA VAL A 65 3.83 18.23 -2.36
C VAL A 65 3.88 17.30 -3.59
N ALA A 66 4.87 17.51 -4.47
CA ALA A 66 5.11 16.63 -5.62
C ALA A 66 5.53 15.21 -5.17
N GLN A 67 6.33 15.09 -4.11
CA GLN A 67 6.70 13.79 -3.54
C GLN A 67 5.48 13.08 -2.93
N VAL A 68 4.60 13.80 -2.22
CA VAL A 68 3.32 13.27 -1.72
C VAL A 68 2.46 12.77 -2.88
N SER A 69 2.25 13.60 -3.91
CA SER A 69 1.45 13.24 -5.09
C SER A 69 1.97 11.97 -5.78
N ASN A 70 3.28 11.89 -6.00
CA ASN A 70 3.92 10.72 -6.57
C ASN A 70 3.80 9.50 -5.67
N TRP A 71 3.92 9.66 -4.37
CA TRP A 71 3.79 8.56 -3.40
C TRP A 71 2.37 7.97 -3.46
N PHE A 72 1.33 8.80 -3.41
CA PHE A 72 -0.07 8.34 -3.47
C PHE A 72 -0.38 7.67 -4.82
N GLY A 73 0.10 8.22 -5.94
CA GLY A 73 -0.03 7.58 -7.24
C GLY A 73 0.58 6.18 -7.28
N ASN A 74 1.81 6.04 -6.77
CA ASN A 74 2.50 4.76 -6.70
C ASN A 74 1.82 3.79 -5.72
N LYS A 75 1.37 4.25 -4.55
CA LYS A 75 0.71 3.43 -3.52
C LYS A 75 -0.60 2.83 -4.06
N ARG A 76 -1.44 3.63 -4.74
CA ARG A 76 -2.67 3.12 -5.40
C ARG A 76 -2.39 2.01 -6.41
N ILE A 77 -1.39 2.19 -7.27
CA ILE A 77 -1.00 1.18 -8.27
C ILE A 77 -0.57 -0.13 -7.58
N ARG A 78 0.27 -0.04 -6.54
CA ARG A 78 0.74 -1.20 -5.78
C ARG A 78 -0.40 -1.93 -5.08
N TYR A 79 -1.28 -1.17 -4.42
CA TYR A 79 -2.47 -1.70 -3.73
C TYR A 79 -3.36 -2.48 -4.67
N LYS A 80 -3.74 -1.87 -5.81
CA LYS A 80 -4.60 -2.52 -6.82
C LYS A 80 -3.98 -3.80 -7.39
N LYS A 81 -2.66 -3.83 -7.58
CA LYS A 81 -1.96 -5.01 -8.12
C LYS A 81 -1.87 -6.18 -7.14
N ASN A 82 -1.94 -5.94 -5.84
CA ASN A 82 -1.74 -7.00 -4.82
C ASN A 82 -2.72 -6.82 -3.65
N ILE A 83 -4.02 -6.78 -3.95
CA ILE A 83 -5.05 -6.44 -2.96
C ILE A 83 -4.94 -7.31 -1.69
N GLY A 84 -4.76 -8.63 -1.83
CA GLY A 84 -4.70 -9.56 -0.71
C GLY A 84 -3.54 -9.33 0.25
N LYS A 85 -2.35 -8.96 -0.27
CA LYS A 85 -1.18 -8.66 0.58
C LYS A 85 -1.34 -7.34 1.33
N PHE A 86 -1.92 -6.34 0.68
CA PHE A 86 -2.09 -5.02 1.29
C PHE A 86 -3.35 -4.92 2.16
N GLN A 87 -4.26 -5.88 2.09
CA GLN A 87 -5.41 -5.99 3.00
C GLN A 87 -4.95 -6.28 4.43
N GLU A 88 -3.90 -7.08 4.61
CA GLU A 88 -3.32 -7.32 5.94
C GLU A 88 -2.73 -6.02 6.54
N GLU A 89 -1.99 -5.24 5.74
CA GLU A 89 -1.54 -3.91 6.16
C GLU A 89 -2.73 -3.01 6.52
N ALA A 90 -3.78 -2.97 5.69
CA ALA A 90 -4.99 -2.18 5.97
C ALA A 90 -5.65 -2.55 7.30
N ASN A 91 -5.77 -3.86 7.58
CA ASN A 91 -6.35 -4.35 8.83
C ASN A 91 -5.51 -3.93 10.04
N MET A 92 -4.18 -3.91 9.92
CA MET A 92 -3.27 -3.42 10.98
C MET A 92 -3.51 -1.93 11.28
N TYR A 93 -3.63 -1.09 10.25
CA TYR A 93 -3.90 0.35 10.44
C TYR A 93 -5.29 0.58 11.03
N ALA A 94 -6.31 -0.16 10.57
CA ALA A 94 -7.67 -0.09 11.12
C ALA A 94 -7.71 -0.47 12.62
N ALA A 95 -7.01 -1.53 13.01
CA ALA A 95 -6.92 -1.96 14.41
C ALA A 95 -6.26 -0.89 15.29
N ARG A 96 -5.19 -0.25 14.81
CA ARG A 96 -4.53 0.84 15.55
C ARG A 96 -5.42 2.06 15.73
N THR A 97 -6.17 2.44 14.69
CA THR A 97 -7.16 3.52 14.78
C THR A 97 -8.24 3.19 15.81
N ALA A 98 -8.74 1.95 15.84
CA ALA A 98 -9.74 1.52 16.81
C ALA A 98 -9.22 1.59 18.27
N VAL A 99 -7.98 1.16 18.52
CA VAL A 99 -7.34 1.27 19.85
C VAL A 99 -7.16 2.73 20.26
N ASN A 100 -6.72 3.60 19.35
CA ASN A 100 -6.60 5.03 19.63
C ASN A 100 -7.96 5.67 19.96
N ALA A 101 -9.02 5.29 19.25
CA ALA A 101 -10.38 5.76 19.52
C ALA A 101 -10.89 5.28 20.90
N ALA A 102 -10.64 4.02 21.25
CA ALA A 102 -11.00 3.48 22.57
C ALA A 102 -10.27 4.23 23.70
N ASN A 103 -8.97 4.49 23.54
CA ASN A 103 -8.20 5.26 24.52
C ASN A 103 -8.70 6.71 24.65
N ALA A 104 -9.05 7.37 23.54
CA ALA A 104 -9.64 8.70 23.58
C ALA A 104 -10.98 8.74 24.33
N SER A 105 -11.82 7.71 24.19
CA SER A 105 -13.10 7.60 24.92
C SER A 105 -12.93 7.40 26.43
N SER A 106 -11.80 6.85 26.89
CA SER A 106 -11.51 6.67 28.33
C SER A 106 -11.05 7.94 29.05
N HIS A 107 -10.49 8.92 28.31
CA HIS A 107 -10.04 10.21 28.87
C HIS A 107 -11.11 11.30 28.85
N GLY A 108 -12.30 11.03 28.28
CA GLY A 108 -13.40 11.98 28.14
C GLY A 108 -14.35 12.10 29.35
N SER A 109 -14.14 11.33 30.43
CA SER A 109 -15.07 11.29 31.58
C SER A 109 -14.78 12.31 32.70
N GLN A 110 -13.85 13.25 32.52
CA GLN A 110 -13.68 14.40 33.42
C GLN A 110 -14.15 15.71 32.76
N ALA A 111 -15.44 15.78 32.44
CA ALA A 111 -16.11 17.07 32.24
C ALA A 111 -16.80 17.45 33.55
N ASN A 112 -16.17 18.34 34.33
CA ASN A 112 -16.84 19.09 35.40
C ASN A 112 -18.05 19.79 34.79
N SER A 113 -19.25 19.35 35.17
CA SER A 113 -20.51 20.02 34.84
C SER A 113 -20.57 21.36 35.59
N PRO A 114 -21.04 22.46 34.96
CA PRO A 114 -21.34 23.67 35.70
C PRO A 114 -22.62 23.43 36.53
N SER A 115 -22.53 23.66 37.84
CA SER A 115 -23.64 23.56 38.78
C SER A 115 -24.80 24.46 38.36
N THR A 116 -25.97 23.86 38.13
CA THR A 116 -27.24 24.58 38.01
C THR A 116 -27.67 25.11 39.39
N PRO A 117 -28.04 26.40 39.55
CA PRO A 117 -28.59 26.88 40.80
C PRO A 117 -30.05 26.42 40.94
N ASN A 118 -30.34 25.92 42.14
CA ASN A 118 -31.67 25.52 42.59
C ASN A 118 -32.62 26.73 42.63
N SER A 119 -33.81 26.61 42.06
CA SER A 119 -34.97 27.44 42.46
C SER A 119 -36.24 26.62 42.32
N ALA A 120 -36.96 26.58 43.44
CA ALA A 120 -38.22 25.89 43.64
C ALA A 120 -39.34 26.53 42.78
N GLY A 121 -40.23 25.69 42.23
CA GLY A 121 -41.39 26.17 41.50
C GLY A 121 -42.21 25.07 40.82
N SER A 122 -43.03 24.39 41.63
CA SER A 122 -44.38 23.87 41.34
C SER A 122 -44.78 23.29 39.96
N ALA A 123 -45.29 22.05 40.05
CA ALA A 123 -46.42 21.44 39.33
C ALA A 123 -46.30 21.08 37.82
N GLY A 124 -46.44 19.78 37.55
CA GLY A 124 -46.80 19.26 36.22
C GLY A 124 -46.42 17.79 36.07
N SER A 125 -47.45 16.93 35.94
CA SER A 125 -47.45 15.48 35.62
C SER A 125 -46.50 15.10 34.46
N PHE A 126 -46.06 13.86 34.21
CA PHE A 126 -46.76 12.58 34.07
C PHE A 126 -45.75 11.42 34.21
N ASN A 127 -46.23 10.27 34.69
CA ASN A 127 -45.50 9.00 34.79
C ASN A 127 -45.48 8.30 33.42
N MET A 128 -44.31 7.85 32.95
CA MET A 128 -44.23 6.67 32.09
C MET A 128 -43.03 5.83 32.52
N SER A 129 -43.33 4.57 32.77
CA SER A 129 -42.45 3.58 33.39
C SER A 129 -41.42 3.02 32.40
N ASN A 130 -40.38 2.47 33.03
CA ASN A 130 -39.25 1.68 32.56
C ASN A 130 -39.50 0.65 31.42
N SER A 131 -38.38 0.12 30.90
CA SER A 131 -38.17 -0.96 29.89
C SER A 131 -37.91 -0.39 28.49
N GLY A 132 -36.75 -0.56 27.86
CA GLY A 132 -35.98 -1.80 27.65
C GLY A 132 -35.95 -2.03 26.13
N ASP A 133 -34.76 -2.14 25.55
CA ASP A 133 -34.48 -2.63 24.18
C ASP A 133 -35.25 -2.02 22.99
N LEU A 134 -34.60 -1.13 22.23
CA LEU A 134 -34.98 -0.87 20.83
C LEU A 134 -33.89 -1.38 19.86
N PHE A 135 -33.94 -2.70 19.69
CA PHE A 135 -33.38 -3.49 18.61
C PHE A 135 -33.87 -2.96 17.25
N MET A 136 -32.95 -2.49 16.39
CA MET A 136 -33.26 -2.17 14.98
C MET A 136 -33.46 -3.47 14.19
N SER A 137 -34.72 -3.91 14.13
CA SER A 137 -35.22 -4.85 13.13
C SER A 137 -35.36 -4.13 11.79
N VAL A 138 -34.41 -4.31 10.86
CA VAL A 138 -34.65 -4.02 9.43
C VAL A 138 -35.20 -5.28 8.79
N GLN A 139 -36.50 -5.22 8.49
CA GLN A 139 -37.27 -6.30 7.94
C GLN A 139 -36.95 -6.46 6.44
N SER A 140 -36.58 -7.68 6.06
CA SER A 140 -36.43 -8.10 4.68
C SER A 140 -37.77 -8.02 3.94
N LEU A 141 -37.76 -7.36 2.79
CA LEU A 141 -38.76 -7.54 1.73
C LEU A 141 -38.02 -7.58 0.39
N ASN A 142 -38.15 -8.74 -0.26
CA ASN A 142 -38.16 -9.00 -1.72
C ASN A 142 -37.08 -8.30 -2.56
N GLY A 143 -36.14 -9.01 -3.18
CA GLY A 143 -36.43 -10.08 -4.13
C GLY A 143 -36.28 -9.52 -5.53
N ASP A 144 -35.03 -9.38 -5.99
CA ASP A 144 -34.76 -9.35 -7.42
C ASP A 144 -33.49 -10.15 -7.72
N SER A 145 -33.66 -11.03 -8.67
CA SER A 145 -32.83 -12.17 -9.02
C SER A 145 -31.81 -11.77 -10.08
N TYR A 146 -30.52 -11.91 -9.77
CA TYR A 146 -29.49 -12.04 -10.80
C TYR A 146 -28.91 -13.45 -10.75
N GLN A 147 -29.28 -14.22 -11.77
CA GLN A 147 -28.80 -15.56 -12.05
C GLN A 147 -27.27 -15.59 -12.14
N GLY A 148 -26.70 -16.66 -11.59
CA GLY A 148 -25.28 -16.95 -11.66
C GLY A 148 -24.79 -17.19 -13.09
N ALA A 149 -23.61 -16.65 -13.37
CA ALA A 149 -22.75 -17.15 -14.42
C ALA A 149 -21.61 -17.94 -13.76
N GLN A 150 -21.76 -19.26 -13.78
CA GLN A 150 -20.68 -20.24 -13.61
C GLN A 150 -19.64 -20.02 -14.72
N VAL A 151 -18.46 -19.50 -14.39
CA VAL A 151 -17.27 -19.62 -15.24
C VAL A 151 -16.03 -19.86 -14.38
N GLY A 152 -16.06 -20.96 -13.62
CA GLY A 152 -14.89 -21.50 -12.94
C GLY A 152 -14.39 -22.74 -13.68
N ALA A 153 -13.45 -22.57 -14.62
CA ALA A 153 -12.57 -23.63 -15.12
C ALA A 153 -11.53 -23.09 -16.13
N ASN A 154 -10.55 -22.28 -15.71
CA ASN A 154 -9.30 -22.16 -16.50
C ASN A 154 -8.04 -21.64 -15.77
N VAL A 155 -8.02 -21.59 -14.43
CA VAL A 155 -6.83 -21.05 -13.73
C VAL A 155 -5.72 -22.10 -13.55
N GLN A 156 -6.04 -23.40 -13.69
CA GLN A 156 -5.04 -24.46 -13.55
C GLN A 156 -4.18 -24.65 -14.82
N SER A 157 -4.76 -24.47 -16.02
CA SER A 157 -4.06 -24.76 -17.29
C SER A 157 -2.90 -23.81 -17.60
N GLN A 158 -2.87 -22.60 -17.03
CA GLN A 158 -1.77 -21.66 -17.28
C GLN A 158 -0.53 -21.94 -16.41
N VAL A 159 -0.70 -22.68 -15.30
CA VAL A 159 0.41 -23.02 -14.40
C VAL A 159 1.24 -24.18 -14.96
N ASP A 160 0.60 -25.13 -15.66
CA ASP A 160 1.30 -26.26 -16.30
C ASP A 160 2.08 -25.84 -17.55
N THR A 161 1.55 -24.91 -18.35
CA THR A 161 2.28 -24.35 -19.52
C THR A 161 3.56 -23.63 -19.10
N LEU A 162 3.56 -22.93 -17.96
CA LEU A 162 4.76 -22.26 -17.45
C LEU A 162 5.80 -23.22 -16.86
N ARG A 163 5.38 -24.37 -16.29
CA ARG A 163 6.33 -25.41 -15.86
C ARG A 163 7.03 -26.08 -17.04
N HIS A 164 6.39 -26.19 -18.20
CA HIS A 164 6.99 -26.80 -19.39
C HIS A 164 7.98 -25.88 -20.15
N VAL A 165 7.85 -24.56 -20.00
CA VAL A 165 8.79 -23.60 -20.60
C VAL A 165 10.07 -23.47 -19.75
N ILE A 166 9.96 -23.61 -18.42
CA ILE A 166 11.11 -23.51 -17.51
C ILE A 166 12.07 -24.72 -17.64
N SER A 167 11.59 -25.88 -18.10
CA SER A 167 12.46 -27.03 -18.39
C SER A 167 13.16 -26.97 -19.75
N GLN A 168 12.86 -25.99 -20.61
CA GLN A 168 13.46 -25.88 -21.95
C GLN A 168 14.58 -24.83 -22.08
N THR A 169 14.93 -24.09 -21.01
CA THR A 169 16.02 -23.09 -21.04
C THR A 169 17.21 -23.41 -20.14
N GLY A 170 17.25 -24.61 -19.53
CA GLY A 170 18.42 -25.11 -18.81
C GLY A 170 19.36 -25.88 -19.72
N GLY A 171 20.25 -25.19 -20.45
CA GLY A 171 21.13 -25.86 -21.41
C GLY A 171 22.28 -25.00 -21.95
N TYR A 172 23.08 -24.40 -21.08
CA TYR A 172 24.47 -24.05 -21.42
C TYR A 172 25.36 -24.45 -20.24
N SER A 173 25.53 -25.77 -20.08
CA SER A 173 26.63 -26.34 -19.31
C SER A 173 27.92 -26.13 -20.10
N GLU A 174 28.79 -25.30 -19.51
CA GLU A 174 30.18 -25.11 -19.87
C GLU A 174 30.92 -26.45 -19.84
N GLY A 175 31.65 -26.77 -20.90
CA GLY A 175 32.50 -27.95 -20.96
C GLY A 175 33.27 -28.04 -22.26
N LEU A 176 34.59 -28.16 -22.13
CA LEU A 176 35.63 -28.29 -23.17
C LEU A 176 36.09 -26.91 -23.70
N THR A 177 37.34 -26.48 -23.53
CA THR A 177 38.57 -27.26 -23.72
C THR A 177 39.72 -26.82 -22.80
N ALA A 178 40.39 -27.83 -22.28
CA ALA A 178 41.57 -27.77 -21.45
C ALA A 178 42.73 -26.98 -22.09
N ASN A 179 43.39 -26.22 -21.23
CA ASN A 179 44.69 -25.65 -21.42
C ASN A 179 45.72 -26.78 -21.17
N GLN A 180 46.27 -27.40 -22.21
CA GLN A 180 47.44 -28.29 -22.10
C GLN A 180 48.32 -28.26 -23.36
N MET A 181 49.56 -27.84 -23.12
CA MET A 181 50.79 -28.44 -23.63
C MET A 181 51.09 -28.37 -25.14
N TYR A 182 51.84 -27.33 -25.47
CA TYR A 182 52.76 -27.29 -26.60
C TYR A 182 53.85 -28.38 -26.44
N SER A 183 53.96 -29.30 -27.40
CA SER A 183 55.18 -30.08 -27.63
C SER A 183 55.25 -30.47 -29.13
N PRO A 184 56.41 -30.36 -29.80
CA PRO A 184 56.53 -30.49 -31.25
C PRO A 184 56.90 -31.92 -31.67
N GLN A 185 56.21 -32.48 -32.67
CA GLN A 185 56.70 -33.64 -33.41
C GLN A 185 57.23 -33.21 -34.77
N GLY A 186 58.47 -33.61 -35.03
CA GLY A 186 59.15 -33.50 -36.31
C GLY A 186 58.57 -34.44 -37.37
N ILE A 187 58.84 -34.08 -38.61
CA ILE A 187 58.59 -34.87 -39.81
C ILE A 187 59.92 -35.03 -40.54
N ASN A 188 60.16 -36.29 -40.92
CA ASN A 188 61.25 -36.81 -41.74
C ASN A 188 61.30 -36.11 -43.11
#